data_AF-A0A2A5HGB3-F1
#
_entry.id   AF-A0A2A5HGB3-F1
#
_cell.length_a   1.000
_cell.length_b   1.000
_cell.length_c   1.000
_cell.angle_alpha   90.00
_cell.angle_beta   90.00
_cell.angle_gamma   90.00
#
_symmetry.space_group_name_H-M   'P 1'
#
loop_
_entity.id
_entity.type
_entity.pdbx_description
1 polymer ?
#
loop_
_entity_poly.entity_id
_entity_poly.type
_entity_poly.pdbx_seq_one_letter_code
_entity_poly.pdbx_strand_id
1 'polypeptide(L)'
;MKEISKTIYIRLLEGPETWVPVPAISQGDDIFEIKENQYLDLEEDISSIWEFFPGDVVQCIKRDGKLIASELVKATFPNRKVYQLVFLIVRSLGEITPNQLQEYRDEIKCLCFDSSIVQRQHPVVKNWIYKYCGT
;
A
#
# COMPACT_ATOMS: atom_id res chain seq x y z
N MET A 1 -24.21 -17.73 6.84
CA MET A 1 -23.69 -17.79 5.45
C MET A 1 -22.26 -18.29 5.51
N LYS A 2 -21.84 -19.18 4.60
CA LYS A 2 -20.47 -19.70 4.57
C LYS A 2 -19.58 -18.61 3.94
N GLU A 3 -18.59 -18.10 4.67
CA GLU A 3 -17.64 -17.14 4.11
C GLU A 3 -16.85 -17.80 2.98
N ILE A 4 -16.94 -17.24 1.77
CA ILE A 4 -16.19 -17.74 0.62
C ILE A 4 -14.84 -17.02 0.63
N SER A 5 -13.84 -17.71 1.19
CA SER A 5 -12.44 -17.29 1.05
C SER A 5 -12.02 -17.43 -0.41
N LYS A 6 -11.52 -16.34 -1.00
CA LYS A 6 -10.92 -16.30 -2.34
C LYS A 6 -9.49 -15.81 -2.23
N THR A 7 -8.69 -16.14 -3.24
CA THR A 7 -7.36 -15.55 -3.40
C THR A 7 -7.46 -14.33 -4.29
N ILE A 8 -6.95 -13.20 -3.79
CA ILE A 8 -6.71 -11.99 -4.58
C ILE A 8 -5.21 -11.70 -4.61
N TYR A 9 -4.78 -10.84 -5.52
CA TYR A 9 -3.37 -10.47 -5.66
C TYR A 9 -3.17 -8.99 -5.32
N ILE A 10 -2.18 -8.70 -4.48
CA ILE A 10 -1.78 -7.36 -4.05
C ILE A 10 -0.39 -7.07 -4.57
N ARG A 11 -0.10 -5.81 -4.89
CA ARG A 11 1.27 -5.40 -5.26
C ARG A 11 2.16 -5.26 -4.03
N LEU A 12 3.37 -5.77 -4.17
CA LEU A 12 4.51 -5.56 -3.28
C LEU A 12 5.66 -4.99 -4.12
N LEU A 13 6.30 -3.93 -3.62
CA LEU A 13 7.50 -3.37 -4.23
C LEU A 13 8.72 -3.75 -3.37
N GLU A 14 9.27 -4.94 -3.61
CA GLU A 14 10.53 -5.43 -3.02
C GLU A 14 11.57 -5.56 -4.16
N GLY A 15 12.02 -4.41 -4.67
CA GLY A 15 12.72 -4.35 -5.96
C GLY A 15 11.73 -4.27 -7.13
N PRO A 16 11.61 -5.29 -8.01
CA PRO A 16 10.59 -5.29 -9.06
C PRO A 16 9.16 -5.40 -8.50
N GLU A 17 8.19 -4.81 -9.21
CA GLU A 17 6.78 -4.96 -8.88
C GLU A 17 6.36 -6.43 -8.94
N THR A 18 5.91 -6.95 -7.80
CA THR A 18 5.49 -8.35 -7.64
C THR A 18 4.04 -8.42 -7.19
N TRP A 19 3.32 -9.43 -7.68
CA TRP A 19 1.93 -9.69 -7.32
C TRP A 19 1.83 -10.85 -6.33
N VAL A 20 1.53 -10.55 -5.07
CA VAL A 20 1.49 -11.54 -4.00
C VAL A 20 0.05 -12.03 -3.79
N PRO A 21 -0.19 -13.35 -3.82
CA PRO A 21 -1.51 -13.91 -3.52
C PRO A 21 -1.80 -13.82 -2.02
N VAL A 22 -2.98 -13.32 -1.68
CA VAL A 22 -3.46 -13.25 -0.30
C VAL A 22 -4.88 -13.80 -0.17
N PRO A 23 -5.24 -14.38 0.98
CA PRO A 23 -6.62 -14.74 1.28
C PRO A 23 -7.45 -13.47 1.48
N ALA A 24 -8.69 -13.50 0.98
CA ALA A 24 -9.65 -12.43 1.17
C ALA A 24 -11.08 -12.97 1.22
N ILE A 25 -11.97 -12.25 1.91
CA ILE A 25 -13.38 -12.58 2.01
C ILE A 25 -14.17 -11.66 1.08
N SER A 26 -14.99 -12.27 0.21
CA SER A 26 -15.92 -11.52 -0.63
C SER A 26 -16.98 -10.82 0.22
N GLN A 27 -17.11 -9.50 0.08
CA GLN A 27 -18.20 -8.74 0.73
C GLN A 27 -19.39 -8.48 -0.20
N GLY A 28 -19.27 -8.88 -1.47
CA GLY A 28 -20.27 -8.65 -2.51
C GLY A 28 -19.57 -8.17 -3.78
N ASP A 29 -20.15 -8.45 -4.95
CA ASP A 29 -19.62 -8.05 -6.25
C ASP A 29 -18.11 -8.35 -6.40
N ASP A 30 -17.33 -7.32 -6.72
CA ASP A 30 -15.88 -7.33 -6.88
C ASP A 30 -15.16 -6.73 -5.66
N ILE A 31 -15.83 -6.64 -4.50
CA ILE A 31 -15.30 -6.08 -3.24
C ILE A 31 -14.85 -7.21 -2.30
N PHE A 32 -13.63 -7.05 -1.78
CA PHE A 32 -12.97 -8.06 -0.96
C PHE A 32 -12.30 -7.44 0.27
N GLU A 33 -12.45 -8.08 1.43
CA GLU A 33 -11.69 -7.76 2.63
C GLU A 33 -10.46 -8.65 2.72
N ILE A 34 -9.28 -8.05 2.78
CA ILE A 34 -8.00 -8.74 2.86
C ILE A 34 -7.87 -9.38 4.24
N LYS A 35 -7.48 -10.65 4.29
CA LYS A 35 -7.20 -11.35 5.56
C LYS A 35 -5.71 -11.42 5.81
N GLU A 36 -5.37 -11.63 7.07
CA GLU A 36 -3.99 -11.87 7.50
C GLU A 36 -3.39 -13.02 6.70
N ASN A 37 -2.11 -12.86 6.39
CA ASN A 37 -1.32 -13.86 5.68
C ASN A 37 0.07 -13.88 6.31
N GLN A 38 0.68 -15.06 6.36
CA GLN A 38 2.02 -15.29 6.92
C GLN A 38 3.15 -14.51 6.22
N TYR A 39 2.87 -13.84 5.10
CA TYR A 39 3.85 -13.06 4.33
C TYR A 39 3.78 -11.54 4.58
N LEU A 40 2.75 -11.05 5.28
CA LEU A 40 2.54 -9.62 5.51
C LEU A 40 3.18 -9.23 6.85
N ASP A 41 4.49 -9.00 6.84
CA ASP A 41 5.21 -8.40 7.97
C ASP A 41 5.38 -6.90 7.70
N LEU A 42 4.60 -6.07 8.40
CA LEU A 42 4.51 -4.63 8.16
C LEU A 42 5.52 -3.82 8.96
N GLU A 43 6.08 -4.41 10.01
CA GLU A 43 6.74 -3.66 11.06
C GLU A 43 8.27 -3.74 11.01
N GLU A 44 8.85 -4.71 10.28
CA GLU A 44 10.30 -4.95 10.37
C GLU A 44 11.09 -4.71 9.07
N ASP A 45 10.46 -4.75 7.90
CA ASP A 45 11.18 -4.68 6.62
C ASP A 45 10.96 -3.36 5.85
N ILE A 46 12.05 -2.59 5.76
CA ILE A 46 12.15 -1.32 5.00
C ILE A 46 11.85 -1.52 3.51
N SER A 47 12.16 -2.70 2.96
CA SER A 47 12.03 -3.02 1.55
C SER A 47 10.65 -3.59 1.16
N SER A 48 9.84 -4.00 2.13
CA SER A 48 8.51 -4.55 1.89
C SER A 48 7.45 -3.45 1.79
N ILE A 49 7.33 -2.82 0.62
CA ILE A 49 6.36 -1.74 0.38
C ILE A 49 5.06 -2.29 -0.22
N TRP A 50 4.06 -2.50 0.63
CA TRP A 50 2.75 -3.06 0.25
C TRP A 50 1.75 -2.00 -0.24
N GLU A 51 0.98 -2.34 -1.27
CA GLU A 51 -0.11 -1.47 -1.75
C GLU A 51 -1.31 -1.50 -0.82
N PHE A 52 -1.65 -2.68 -0.26
CA PHE A 52 -2.80 -2.92 0.62
C PHE A 52 -2.45 -3.84 1.81
N PHE A 53 -3.21 -3.73 2.90
CA PHE A 53 -2.92 -4.39 4.18
C PHE A 53 -4.05 -5.30 4.67
N PRO A 54 -3.79 -6.23 5.60
CA PRO A 54 -4.83 -7.00 6.28
C PRO A 54 -5.91 -6.10 6.90
N GLY A 55 -7.18 -6.48 6.68
CA GLY A 55 -8.36 -5.74 7.08
C GLY A 55 -8.77 -4.61 6.13
N ASP A 56 -7.94 -4.24 5.15
CA ASP A 56 -8.38 -3.31 4.09
C ASP A 56 -9.50 -3.98 3.28
N VAL A 57 -10.52 -3.19 2.95
CA VAL A 57 -11.54 -3.57 1.97
C VAL A 57 -11.16 -2.92 0.65
N VAL A 58 -11.03 -3.74 -0.39
CA VAL A 58 -10.54 -3.32 -1.71
C VAL A 58 -11.50 -3.73 -2.81
N GLN A 59 -11.56 -2.90 -3.84
CA GLN A 59 -12.15 -3.24 -5.11
C GLN A 59 -11.13 -4.05 -5.91
N CYS A 60 -11.56 -5.19 -6.45
CA CYS A 60 -10.76 -6.01 -7.34
C CYS A 60 -11.19 -5.85 -8.79
N ILE A 61 -10.25 -6.07 -9.70
CA ILE A 61 -10.51 -6.24 -11.13
C ILE A 61 -10.06 -7.63 -11.57
N LYS A 62 -10.74 -8.20 -12.56
CA LYS A 62 -10.31 -9.47 -13.15
C LYS A 62 -9.32 -9.21 -14.28
N ARG A 63 -8.11 -9.77 -14.19
CA ARG A 63 -7.08 -9.70 -15.23
C ARG A 63 -6.39 -11.05 -15.36
N ASP A 64 -6.30 -11.59 -16.58
CA ASP A 64 -5.66 -12.88 -16.87
C ASP A 64 -6.16 -14.02 -15.98
N GLY A 65 -7.47 -14.01 -15.68
CA GLY A 65 -8.12 -14.99 -14.80
C GLY A 65 -7.92 -14.78 -13.29
N LYS A 66 -7.13 -13.79 -12.88
CA LYS A 66 -6.82 -13.46 -11.48
C LYS A 66 -7.64 -12.27 -10.99
N LEU A 67 -7.94 -12.25 -9.70
CA LEU A 67 -8.53 -11.09 -9.02
C LEU A 67 -7.42 -10.22 -8.47
N ILE A 68 -7.31 -9.01 -9.00
CA ILE A 68 -6.25 -8.07 -8.69
C ILE A 68 -6.82 -6.93 -7.85
N ALA A 69 -6.29 -6.71 -6.66
CA ALA A 69 -6.64 -5.54 -5.85
C ALA A 69 -6.27 -4.26 -6.61
N SER A 70 -7.20 -3.32 -6.71
CA SER A 70 -7.07 -2.15 -7.60
C SER A 70 -7.32 -0.82 -6.91
N GLU A 71 -8.24 -0.79 -5.95
CA GLU A 71 -8.63 0.45 -5.26
C GLU A 71 -8.99 0.16 -3.81
N LEU A 72 -8.63 1.08 -2.91
CA LEU A 72 -9.02 1.00 -1.51
C LEU A 72 -10.45 1.52 -1.33
N VAL A 73 -11.34 0.66 -0.85
CA VAL A 73 -12.73 1.03 -0.50
C VAL A 73 -12.81 1.46 0.96
N LYS A 74 -12.13 0.74 1.86
CA LYS A 74 -12.09 1.05 3.30
C LYS A 74 -10.74 0.69 3.90
N ALA A 75 -10.16 1.64 4.61
CA ALA A 75 -8.91 1.45 5.34
C ALA A 75 -9.11 0.63 6.62
N THR A 76 -8.13 -0.23 6.92
CA THR A 76 -8.04 -0.96 8.20
C THR A 76 -7.60 -0.09 9.38
N PHE A 77 -6.78 0.94 9.14
CA PHE A 77 -6.30 1.85 10.19
C PHE A 77 -6.26 3.34 9.74
N PRO A 78 -6.31 4.31 10.68
CA PRO A 78 -6.43 5.74 10.36
C PRO A 78 -5.28 6.33 9.52
N ASN A 79 -4.03 5.90 9.75
CA ASN A 79 -2.85 6.46 9.07
C ASN A 79 -2.56 5.80 7.70
N ARG A 80 -3.52 5.09 7.13
CA ARG A 80 -3.38 4.30 5.90
C ARG A 80 -2.88 5.10 4.69
N LYS A 81 -3.30 6.36 4.60
CA LYS A 81 -2.99 7.24 3.47
C LYS A 81 -1.49 7.61 3.40
N VAL A 82 -0.78 7.60 4.54
CA VAL A 82 0.69 7.76 4.55
C VAL A 82 1.38 6.61 3.84
N TYR A 83 0.93 5.38 4.06
CA TYR A 83 1.50 4.22 3.38
C TYR A 83 1.13 4.15 1.90
N GLN A 84 -0.03 4.69 1.50
CA GLN A 84 -0.35 4.89 0.09
C GLN A 84 0.63 5.87 -0.57
N LEU A 85 0.96 6.97 0.12
CA LEU A 85 1.97 7.91 -0.34
C LEU A 85 3.35 7.24 -0.48
N VAL A 86 3.78 6.47 0.53
CA VAL A 86 5.03 5.70 0.48
C VAL A 86 5.04 4.77 -0.73
N PHE A 87 3.98 4.00 -0.93
CA PHE A 87 3.83 3.12 -2.09
C PHE A 87 3.94 3.89 -3.40
N LEU A 88 3.25 5.02 -3.51
CA LEU A 88 3.27 5.88 -4.70
C LEU A 88 4.68 6.45 -4.97
N ILE A 89 5.37 6.94 -3.94
CA ILE A 89 6.75 7.45 -4.04
C ILE A 89 7.68 6.36 -4.57
N VAL A 90 7.62 5.15 -4.02
CA VAL A 90 8.51 4.06 -4.44
C VAL A 90 8.19 3.61 -5.85
N ARG A 91 6.90 3.40 -6.17
CA ARG A 91 6.44 2.96 -7.50
C ARG A 91 6.80 3.94 -8.62
N SER A 92 6.78 5.24 -8.32
CA SER A 92 7.11 6.30 -9.27
C SER A 92 8.58 6.70 -9.27
N LEU A 93 9.43 6.00 -8.51
CA LEU A 93 10.84 6.39 -8.31
C LEU A 93 11.00 7.84 -7.81
N GLY A 94 10.02 8.33 -7.06
CA GLY A 94 9.97 9.68 -6.50
C GLY A 94 9.36 10.75 -7.42
N GLU A 95 8.90 10.38 -8.61
CA GLU A 95 8.23 11.28 -9.55
C GLU A 95 6.74 11.43 -9.23
N ILE A 96 6.44 12.33 -8.29
CA ILE A 96 5.07 12.67 -7.87
C ILE A 96 4.63 13.98 -8.53
N THR A 97 3.43 14.00 -9.10
CA THR A 97 2.88 15.20 -9.77
C THR A 97 2.47 16.27 -8.75
N PRO A 98 2.45 17.57 -9.13
CA PRO A 98 2.01 18.64 -8.23
C PRO A 98 0.61 18.44 -7.65
N ASN A 99 -0.33 17.87 -8.42
CA ASN A 99 -1.68 17.58 -7.94
C ASN A 99 -1.67 16.51 -6.84
N GLN A 100 -0.86 15.46 -7.00
CA GLN A 100 -0.69 14.44 -5.96
C GLN A 100 0.01 15.00 -4.72
N LEU A 101 1.01 15.87 -4.88
CA LEU A 101 1.64 16.55 -3.73
C LEU A 101 0.60 17.33 -2.90
N GLN A 102 -0.34 18.00 -3.57
CA GLN A 102 -1.41 18.72 -2.90
C GLN A 102 -2.41 17.78 -2.21
N GLU A 103 -2.76 16.66 -2.85
CA GLU A 103 -3.67 15.64 -2.29
C GLU A 103 -3.13 14.99 -1.02
N TYR A 104 -1.80 14.80 -0.95
CA TYR A 104 -1.11 14.13 0.14
C TYR A 104 -0.43 15.09 1.13
N ARG A 105 -0.77 16.39 1.15
CA ARG A 105 0.01 17.38 1.91
C ARG A 105 0.20 17.03 3.39
N ASP A 106 -0.84 16.47 4.03
CA ASP A 106 -0.83 16.20 5.46
C ASP A 106 -0.07 14.89 5.74
N GLU A 107 -0.17 13.91 4.84
CA GLU A 107 0.64 12.70 4.85
C GLU A 107 2.12 12.98 4.60
N ILE A 108 2.46 13.95 3.73
CA ILE A 108 3.83 14.40 3.51
C ILE A 108 4.42 14.91 4.82
N LYS A 109 3.70 15.75 5.57
CA LYS A 109 4.16 16.21 6.88
C LYS A 109 4.41 15.04 7.83
N CYS A 110 3.48 14.09 7.91
CA CYS A 110 3.64 12.90 8.72
C CYS A 110 4.91 12.12 8.29
N LEU A 111 5.07 11.85 7.00
CA LEU A 111 6.23 11.15 6.44
C LEU A 111 7.56 11.90 6.63
N CYS A 112 7.56 13.24 6.66
CA CYS A 112 8.75 14.04 6.93
C CYS A 112 9.17 14.00 8.41
N PHE A 113 8.25 13.86 9.37
CA PHE A 113 8.55 14.05 10.80
C PHE A 113 8.33 12.85 11.72
N ASP A 114 7.47 11.90 11.38
CA ASP A 114 7.24 10.70 12.18
C ASP A 114 8.33 9.66 11.93
N SER A 115 9.24 9.47 12.89
CA SER A 115 10.34 8.52 12.79
C SER A 115 9.93 7.07 13.01
N SER A 116 8.69 6.80 13.43
CA SER A 116 8.19 5.43 13.61
C SER A 116 7.89 4.73 12.27
N ILE A 117 7.77 5.49 11.18
CA ILE A 117 7.57 4.94 9.84
C ILE A 117 8.89 4.36 9.32
N VAL A 118 9.06 3.05 9.45
CA VAL A 118 10.28 2.32 9.08
C VAL A 118 10.66 2.54 7.61
N GLN A 119 9.67 2.63 6.72
CA GLN A 119 9.86 2.80 5.27
C GLN A 119 10.52 4.14 4.90
N ARG A 120 10.65 5.10 5.83
CA ARG A 120 11.48 6.30 5.63
C ARG A 120 12.94 6.00 5.35
N GLN A 121 13.43 4.84 5.79
CA GLN A 121 14.79 4.39 5.52
C GLN A 121 14.95 3.81 4.11
N HIS A 122 13.85 3.58 3.37
CA HIS A 122 13.91 3.09 2.00
C HIS A 122 14.62 4.12 1.11
N PRO A 123 15.62 3.74 0.27
CA PRO A 123 16.46 4.71 -0.45
C PRO A 123 15.67 5.74 -1.27
N VAL A 124 14.63 5.29 -1.97
CA VAL A 124 13.77 6.18 -2.78
C VAL A 124 13.00 7.16 -1.88
N VAL A 125 12.44 6.68 -0.77
CA VAL A 125 11.66 7.51 0.17
C VAL A 125 12.57 8.50 0.87
N LYS A 126 13.74 8.04 1.32
CA LYS A 126 14.76 8.86 1.96
C LYS A 126 15.22 10.00 1.04
N ASN A 127 15.58 9.70 -0.20
CA ASN A 127 15.95 10.70 -1.20
C ASN A 127 14.81 11.68 -1.51
N TRP A 128 13.58 11.18 -1.56
CA TRP A 128 12.40 12.00 -1.75
C TRP A 128 12.20 12.98 -0.57
N ILE A 129 12.32 12.50 0.67
CA ILE A 129 12.26 13.32 1.88
C ILE A 129 13.34 14.41 1.86
N TYR A 130 14.59 14.08 1.54
CA TYR A 130 15.66 15.09 1.39
C TYR A 130 15.28 16.20 0.40
N LYS A 131 14.69 15.82 -0.74
CA LYS A 131 14.31 16.77 -1.81
C LYS A 131 13.15 17.68 -1.41
N TYR A 132 12.12 17.16 -0.74
CA TYR A 132 10.86 17.86 -0.52
C TYR A 132 10.63 18.35 0.93
N CYS A 133 11.31 17.77 1.91
CA CYS A 133 11.21 18.14 3.33
C CYS A 133 12.41 18.97 3.82
N GLY A 134 13.55 18.95 3.11
CA GLY A 134 14.74 19.74 3.45
C GLY A 134 15.45 19.33 4.75
N THR A 135 15.22 18.10 5.22
CA THR A 135 15.81 17.48 6.43
C THR A 135 16.97 16.59 6.08
#